data_AF-A0A7S3FD90-F1
#
_entry.id   AF-A0A7S3FD90-F1
#
_cell.length_a   1.000
_cell.length_b   1.000
_cell.length_c   1.000
_cell.angle_alpha   90.00
_cell.angle_beta   90.00
_cell.angle_gamma   90.00
#
_symmetry.space_group_name_H-M   'P 1'
#
loop_
_entity.id
_entity.type
_entity.pdbx_description
1 polymer ?
#
loop_
_entity_poly.entity_id
_entity_poly.type
_entity_poly.pdbx_seq_one_letter_code
_entity_poly.pdbx_strand_id
1 'polypeptide(L)'
;MSFIAETAHTCPVKVSAPELNALVSLLQGAMSSERATRKASEEHLVSCRYSKGHPVALFQVLNAGQVDMSVRQMAAITLKNLCSTAWDPTETGSLRLHEEDKTTVRGALLGALLQLPPNLRSQLTEVAKSVIYSDYPDKWPELLPTIVSGLSSGDWARIRAALQALRLVARKYEFHTEDDKVPLYSTMAATFPTVLALFKALLELASADVAIAEMLKLICKFFWSASFL
;
A
#
# COMPACT_ATOMS: atom_id res chain seq x y z
N MET A 1 27.86 -20.89 1.85
CA MET A 1 26.59 -21.63 1.98
C MET A 1 25.84 -21.13 3.21
N SER A 2 25.14 -20.00 3.10
CA SER A 2 24.17 -19.59 4.12
C SER A 2 22.86 -19.23 3.41
N PHE A 3 21.86 -20.05 3.68
CA PHE A 3 20.46 -19.85 3.34
C PHE A 3 20.02 -18.46 3.79
N ILE A 4 19.65 -17.59 2.84
CA ILE A 4 18.78 -16.46 3.16
C ILE A 4 17.37 -17.04 3.22
N ALA A 5 16.82 -17.06 4.43
CA ALA A 5 15.46 -17.47 4.69
C ALA A 5 14.49 -16.54 3.93
N GLU A 6 13.88 -17.10 2.90
CA GLU A 6 12.76 -16.54 2.16
C GLU A 6 11.54 -16.50 3.08
N THR A 7 11.38 -15.44 3.87
CA THR A 7 10.12 -15.17 4.56
C THR A 7 9.12 -14.61 3.54
N ALA A 8 8.59 -15.50 2.71
CA ALA A 8 7.42 -15.25 1.89
C ALA A 8 6.22 -15.07 2.83
N HIS A 9 5.87 -13.81 3.12
CA HIS A 9 4.59 -13.48 3.72
C HIS A 9 3.53 -13.65 2.63
N THR A 10 3.08 -14.89 2.44
CA THR A 10 2.15 -15.29 1.38
C THR A 10 0.78 -14.67 1.60
N CYS A 11 0.27 -13.98 0.57
CA CYS A 11 -1.14 -13.62 0.46
C CYS A 11 -2.03 -14.85 0.74
N PRO A 12 -3.02 -14.77 1.65
CA PRO A 12 -3.84 -15.92 2.05
C PRO A 12 -4.72 -16.48 0.92
N VAL A 13 -5.03 -15.69 -0.11
CA VAL A 13 -5.74 -16.14 -1.32
C VAL A 13 -4.73 -16.25 -2.46
N LYS A 14 -4.36 -17.50 -2.81
CA LYS A 14 -3.56 -17.78 -4.01
C LYS A 14 -4.50 -17.87 -5.21
N VAL A 15 -4.58 -16.80 -5.98
CA VAL A 15 -5.04 -16.87 -7.39
C VAL A 15 -4.19 -17.94 -8.10
N SER A 16 -4.81 -18.75 -8.94
CA SER A 16 -4.12 -19.88 -9.56
C SER A 16 -3.02 -19.39 -10.52
N ALA A 17 -1.92 -20.15 -10.62
CA ALA A 17 -0.82 -19.84 -11.56
C ALA A 17 -1.28 -19.59 -13.02
N PRO A 18 -2.23 -20.35 -13.61
CA PRO A 18 -2.69 -20.07 -14.97
C PRO A 18 -3.44 -18.73 -15.09
N GLU A 19 -4.25 -18.36 -14.09
CA GLU A 19 -4.96 -17.07 -14.07
C GLU A 19 -3.98 -15.88 -13.97
N LEU A 20 -2.91 -16.04 -13.19
CA LEU A 20 -1.86 -15.02 -13.07
C LEU A 20 -1.13 -14.81 -14.41
N ASN A 21 -0.78 -15.89 -15.10
CA ASN A 21 -0.13 -15.82 -16.41
C ASN A 21 -1.05 -15.19 -17.47
N ALA A 22 -2.34 -15.51 -17.45
CA ALA A 22 -3.32 -14.89 -18.33
C ALA A 22 -3.40 -13.37 -18.09
N LEU A 23 -3.41 -12.93 -16.83
CA LEU A 23 -3.39 -11.50 -16.48
C LEU A 23 -2.11 -10.80 -16.94
N VAL A 24 -0.95 -11.44 -16.79
CA VAL A 24 0.33 -10.91 -17.30
C VAL A 24 0.25 -10.69 -18.80
N SER A 25 -0.25 -11.67 -19.57
CA SER A 25 -0.43 -11.55 -21.02
C SER A 25 -1.41 -10.44 -21.39
N LEU A 26 -2.51 -10.27 -20.65
CA LEU A 26 -3.47 -9.19 -20.86
C LEU A 26 -2.84 -7.81 -20.61
N LEU A 27 -2.08 -7.66 -19.53
CA LEU A 27 -1.38 -6.41 -19.22
C LEU A 27 -0.32 -6.08 -20.27
N GLN A 28 0.39 -7.09 -20.79
CA GLN A 28 1.32 -6.92 -21.92
C GLN A 28 0.59 -6.49 -23.19
N GLY A 29 -0.54 -7.13 -23.51
CA GLY A 29 -1.37 -6.78 -24.65
C GLY A 29 -1.88 -5.34 -24.59
N ALA A 30 -2.25 -4.84 -23.41
CA ALA A 30 -2.65 -3.45 -23.17
C ALA A 30 -1.53 -2.43 -23.41
N MET A 31 -0.27 -2.86 -23.42
CA MET A 31 0.89 -2.02 -23.75
C MET A 31 1.40 -2.22 -25.19
N SER A 32 0.72 -3.05 -25.99
CA SER A 32 1.14 -3.35 -27.37
C SER A 32 1.09 -2.12 -28.26
N SER A 33 2.02 -2.06 -29.23
CA SER A 33 2.01 -1.08 -30.31
C SER A 33 0.85 -1.30 -31.29
N GLU A 34 0.35 -2.53 -31.38
CA GLU A 34 -0.77 -2.88 -32.25
C GLU A 34 -2.10 -2.44 -31.63
N ARG A 35 -2.82 -1.55 -32.32
CA ARG A 35 -4.08 -0.96 -31.83
C ARG A 35 -5.16 -2.00 -31.52
N ALA A 36 -5.30 -3.04 -32.34
CA ALA A 36 -6.32 -4.07 -32.17
C ALA A 36 -6.08 -4.88 -30.88
N THR A 37 -4.86 -5.37 -30.70
CA THR A 37 -4.42 -6.13 -29.51
C THR A 37 -4.54 -5.29 -28.24
N ARG A 38 -4.12 -4.03 -28.29
CA ARG A 38 -4.26 -3.10 -27.15
C ARG A 38 -5.73 -2.92 -26.75
N LYS A 39 -6.59 -2.57 -27.71
CA LYS A 39 -8.01 -2.32 -27.44
C LYS A 39 -8.71 -3.55 -26.87
N ALA A 40 -8.47 -4.73 -27.45
CA ALA A 40 -9.06 -5.98 -26.96
C ALA A 40 -8.61 -6.30 -25.52
N SER A 41 -7.35 -6.04 -25.19
CA SER A 41 -6.82 -6.26 -23.84
C SER A 41 -7.39 -5.27 -22.82
N GLU A 42 -7.51 -3.99 -23.19
CA GLU A 42 -8.14 -2.96 -22.37
C GLU A 42 -9.61 -3.26 -22.09
N GLU A 43 -10.38 -3.63 -23.12
CA GLU A 43 -11.79 -4.03 -22.99
C GLU A 43 -11.95 -5.25 -22.05
N HIS A 44 -11.03 -6.21 -22.13
CA HIS A 44 -11.02 -7.37 -21.24
C HIS A 44 -10.70 -6.98 -19.79
N LEU A 45 -9.70 -6.11 -19.57
CA LEU A 45 -9.39 -5.61 -18.22
C LEU A 45 -10.56 -4.84 -17.60
N VAL A 46 -11.33 -4.12 -18.42
CA VAL A 46 -12.55 -3.43 -17.97
C VAL A 46 -13.64 -4.44 -17.60
N SER A 47 -13.85 -5.48 -18.40
CA SER A 47 -14.92 -6.45 -18.17
C SER A 47 -14.70 -7.29 -16.90
N CYS A 48 -13.45 -7.63 -16.57
CA CYS A 48 -13.10 -8.42 -15.38
C CYS A 48 -12.74 -7.57 -14.14
N ARG A 49 -12.85 -6.24 -14.24
CA ARG A 49 -12.40 -5.28 -13.21
C ARG A 49 -12.95 -5.56 -11.81
N TYR A 50 -14.20 -6.02 -11.71
CA TYR A 50 -14.90 -6.29 -10.44
C TYR A 50 -15.04 -7.77 -10.13
N SER A 51 -14.44 -8.65 -10.94
CA SER A 51 -14.47 -10.09 -10.71
C SER A 51 -13.71 -10.44 -9.43
N LYS A 52 -14.24 -11.39 -8.67
CA LYS A 52 -13.58 -11.93 -7.47
C LYS A 52 -12.15 -12.39 -7.80
N GLY A 53 -11.19 -12.02 -6.95
CA GLY A 53 -9.77 -12.35 -7.10
C GLY A 53 -8.99 -11.42 -8.04
N HIS A 54 -9.63 -10.57 -8.85
CA HIS A 54 -8.94 -9.64 -9.75
C HIS A 54 -7.98 -8.67 -9.03
N PRO A 55 -8.39 -7.92 -7.98
CA PRO A 55 -7.45 -7.06 -7.24
C PRO A 55 -6.31 -7.83 -6.57
N VAL A 56 -6.57 -9.07 -6.12
CA VAL A 56 -5.54 -9.95 -5.53
C VAL A 56 -4.55 -10.39 -6.61
N ALA A 57 -5.03 -10.72 -7.81
CA ALA A 57 -4.18 -11.08 -8.95
C ALA A 57 -3.26 -9.91 -9.36
N LEU A 58 -3.81 -8.70 -9.48
CA LEU A 58 -3.01 -7.48 -9.74
C LEU A 58 -1.95 -7.25 -8.66
N PHE A 59 -2.32 -7.48 -7.39
CA PHE A 59 -1.39 -7.40 -6.25
C PHE A 59 -0.30 -8.47 -6.30
N GLN A 60 -0.61 -9.67 -6.79
CA GLN A 60 0.41 -10.71 -6.96
C GLN A 60 1.36 -10.38 -8.14
N VAL A 61 0.83 -9.92 -9.27
CA VAL A 61 1.65 -9.51 -10.43
C VAL A 61 2.61 -8.38 -10.06
N LEU A 62 2.15 -7.34 -9.34
CA LEU A 62 3.04 -6.23 -8.98
C LEU A 62 4.18 -6.66 -8.05
N ASN A 63 3.96 -7.68 -7.21
CA ASN A 63 4.97 -8.22 -6.30
C ASN A 63 5.84 -9.32 -6.92
N ALA A 64 5.50 -9.81 -8.12
CA ALA A 64 6.23 -10.86 -8.82
C ALA A 64 7.57 -10.33 -9.38
N GLY A 65 8.67 -10.60 -8.67
CA GLY A 65 10.02 -10.14 -9.03
C GLY A 65 10.50 -10.58 -10.42
N GLN A 66 9.99 -11.72 -10.90
CA GLN A 66 10.30 -12.34 -12.18
C GLN A 66 9.53 -11.74 -13.38
N VAL A 67 8.50 -10.94 -13.12
CA VAL A 67 7.70 -10.29 -14.18
C VAL A 67 8.38 -8.99 -14.58
N ASP A 68 8.32 -8.66 -15.87
CA ASP A 68 8.87 -7.43 -16.40
C ASP A 68 8.36 -6.18 -15.66
N MET A 69 9.24 -5.20 -15.46
CA MET A 69 8.94 -3.99 -14.69
C MET A 69 7.76 -3.19 -15.27
N SER A 70 7.62 -3.13 -16.60
CA SER A 70 6.52 -2.40 -17.25
C SER A 70 5.16 -3.03 -16.91
N VAL A 71 5.08 -4.35 -16.94
CA VAL A 71 3.87 -5.11 -16.59
C VAL A 71 3.52 -4.93 -15.12
N ARG A 72 4.52 -4.97 -14.23
CA ARG A 72 4.33 -4.72 -12.79
C ARG A 72 3.83 -3.31 -12.52
N GLN A 73 4.35 -2.31 -13.24
CA GLN A 73 3.85 -0.94 -13.15
C GLN A 73 2.42 -0.81 -13.64
N MET A 74 2.08 -1.42 -14.78
CA MET A 74 0.71 -1.46 -15.31
C MET A 74 -0.24 -2.08 -14.28
N ALA A 75 0.13 -3.22 -13.67
CA ALA A 75 -0.64 -3.87 -12.61
C ALA A 75 -0.85 -2.94 -11.40
N ALA A 76 0.19 -2.26 -10.94
CA ALA A 76 0.11 -1.34 -9.80
C ALA A 76 -0.78 -0.13 -10.09
N ILE A 77 -0.72 0.42 -11.31
CA ILE A 77 -1.58 1.54 -11.74
C ILE A 77 -3.04 1.09 -11.83
N THR A 78 -3.30 -0.07 -12.43
CA THR A 78 -4.66 -0.64 -12.53
C THR A 78 -5.23 -0.91 -11.14
N LEU A 79 -4.44 -1.49 -10.23
CA LEU A 79 -4.85 -1.73 -8.84
C LEU A 79 -5.16 -0.41 -8.11
N LYS A 80 -4.29 0.60 -8.24
CA LYS A 80 -4.53 1.93 -7.66
C LYS A 80 -5.87 2.50 -8.13
N ASN A 81 -6.09 2.53 -9.44
CA ASN A 81 -7.31 3.09 -10.03
C ASN A 81 -8.56 2.30 -9.61
N LEU A 82 -8.43 0.98 -9.43
CA LEU A 82 -9.50 0.13 -8.91
C LEU A 82 -9.83 0.46 -7.46
N CYS A 83 -8.83 0.48 -6.57
CA CYS A 83 -9.02 0.80 -5.16
C CYS A 83 -9.56 2.23 -4.96
N SER A 84 -9.13 3.20 -5.75
CA SER A 84 -9.60 4.58 -5.62
C SER A 84 -11.09 4.75 -5.92
N THR A 85 -11.69 3.89 -6.75
CA THR A 85 -13.11 4.01 -7.14
C THR A 85 -14.00 2.96 -6.49
N ALA A 86 -13.49 1.76 -6.19
CA ALA A 86 -14.30 0.59 -5.84
C ALA A 86 -14.08 0.07 -4.41
N TRP A 87 -13.12 0.62 -3.67
CA TRP A 87 -12.85 0.18 -2.30
C TRP A 87 -13.98 0.58 -1.34
N ASP A 88 -14.39 1.85 -1.40
CA ASP A 88 -15.57 2.36 -0.72
C ASP A 88 -16.23 3.48 -1.54
N PRO A 89 -17.04 3.12 -2.55
CA PRO A 89 -17.67 4.11 -3.41
C PRO A 89 -18.70 4.93 -2.63
N THR A 90 -18.67 6.25 -2.84
CA THR A 90 -19.58 7.21 -2.21
C THR A 90 -20.98 7.19 -2.81
N GLU A 91 -21.10 6.83 -4.10
CA GLU A 91 -22.38 6.81 -4.81
C GLU A 91 -23.13 5.49 -4.59
N THR A 92 -24.38 5.59 -4.15
CA THR A 92 -25.29 4.46 -3.97
C THR A 92 -25.50 3.70 -5.29
N GLY A 93 -25.29 2.38 -5.27
CA GLY A 93 -25.42 1.53 -6.47
C GLY A 93 -24.13 1.28 -7.25
N SER A 94 -23.03 1.92 -6.87
CA SER A 94 -21.71 1.64 -7.45
C SER A 94 -21.23 0.22 -7.14
N LEU A 95 -20.56 -0.40 -8.11
CA LEU A 95 -19.93 -1.72 -7.93
C LEU A 95 -18.81 -1.65 -6.89
N ARG A 96 -18.78 -2.63 -5.99
CA ARG A 96 -17.84 -2.74 -4.86
C ARG A 96 -16.96 -3.97 -5.04
N LEU A 97 -15.72 -3.87 -4.56
CA LEU A 97 -14.85 -5.04 -4.44
C LEU A 97 -15.40 -6.03 -3.42
N HIS A 98 -15.16 -7.32 -3.65
CA HIS A 98 -15.48 -8.39 -2.71
C HIS A 98 -14.68 -8.21 -1.40
N GLU A 99 -15.32 -8.45 -0.26
CA GLU A 99 -14.69 -8.17 1.04
C GLU A 99 -13.53 -9.14 1.36
N GLU A 100 -13.56 -10.36 0.82
CA GLU A 100 -12.46 -11.34 0.91
C GLU A 100 -11.20 -10.83 0.18
N ASP A 101 -11.38 -10.21 -0.99
CA ASP A 101 -10.29 -9.59 -1.74
C ASP A 101 -9.73 -8.38 -1.00
N LYS A 102 -10.61 -7.54 -0.43
CA LYS A 102 -10.17 -6.40 0.39
C LYS A 102 -9.35 -6.84 1.59
N THR A 103 -9.83 -7.87 2.30
CA THR A 103 -9.11 -8.43 3.46
C THR A 103 -7.73 -8.95 3.07
N THR A 104 -7.63 -9.62 1.92
CA THR A 104 -6.36 -10.12 1.38
C THR A 104 -5.39 -8.99 1.03
N VAL A 105 -5.86 -7.99 0.28
CA VAL A 105 -5.03 -6.83 -0.10
C VAL A 105 -4.59 -6.06 1.15
N ARG A 106 -5.51 -5.82 2.10
CA ARG A 106 -5.26 -5.15 3.38
C ARG A 106 -4.16 -5.86 4.18
N GLY A 107 -4.26 -7.17 4.36
CA GLY A 107 -3.28 -7.96 5.12
C GLY A 107 -1.87 -7.99 4.50
N ALA A 108 -1.77 -7.93 3.17
CA ALA A 108 -0.48 -8.00 2.48
C ALA A 108 0.18 -6.63 2.21
N LEU A 109 -0.59 -5.54 2.33
CA LEU A 109 -0.22 -4.21 1.87
C LEU A 109 1.08 -3.68 2.50
N LEU A 110 1.20 -3.74 3.83
CA LEU A 110 2.38 -3.23 4.54
C LEU A 110 3.63 -4.04 4.22
N GLY A 111 3.49 -5.37 4.12
CA GLY A 111 4.58 -6.25 3.73
C GLY A 111 5.13 -5.92 2.34
N ALA A 112 4.25 -5.63 1.38
CA ALA A 112 4.66 -5.25 0.02
C ALA A 112 5.38 -3.88 -0.02
N LEU A 113 4.99 -2.90 0.80
CA LEU A 113 5.68 -1.60 0.88
C LEU A 113 7.16 -1.70 1.34
N LEU A 114 7.53 -2.80 2.01
CA LEU A 114 8.91 -3.08 2.42
C LEU A 114 9.80 -3.42 1.24
N GLN A 115 9.30 -4.25 0.32
CA GLN A 115 10.11 -4.94 -0.68
C GLN A 115 10.09 -4.26 -2.05
N LEU A 116 9.07 -3.45 -2.34
CA LEU A 116 8.90 -2.86 -3.67
C LEU A 116 9.91 -1.75 -3.99
N PRO A 117 10.36 -1.63 -5.25
CA PRO A 117 11.18 -0.52 -5.72
C PRO A 117 10.40 0.81 -5.70
N PRO A 118 11.08 1.98 -5.70
CA PRO A 118 10.45 3.28 -5.46
C PRO A 118 9.26 3.62 -6.35
N ASN A 119 9.31 3.26 -7.63
CA ASN A 119 8.27 3.49 -8.63
C ASN A 119 6.98 2.67 -8.36
N LEU A 120 7.10 1.40 -7.97
CA LEU A 120 5.94 0.59 -7.59
C LEU A 120 5.41 0.98 -6.20
N ARG A 121 6.33 1.34 -5.31
CA ARG A 121 6.02 1.76 -3.95
C ARG A 121 5.17 3.02 -3.90
N SER A 122 5.39 3.98 -4.80
CA SER A 122 4.56 5.19 -4.88
C SER A 122 3.12 4.86 -5.27
N GLN A 123 2.91 3.95 -6.24
CA GLN A 123 1.56 3.50 -6.61
C GLN A 123 0.89 2.73 -5.47
N LEU A 124 1.64 1.84 -4.80
CA LEU A 124 1.10 1.10 -3.66
C LEU A 124 0.81 1.99 -2.45
N THR A 125 1.52 3.11 -2.29
CA THR A 125 1.20 4.11 -1.25
C THR A 125 -0.16 4.78 -1.50
N GLU A 126 -0.55 4.98 -2.77
CA GLU A 126 -1.90 5.49 -3.09
C GLU A 126 -2.98 4.42 -2.88
N VAL A 127 -2.69 3.13 -3.16
CA VAL A 127 -3.57 2.02 -2.74
C VAL A 127 -3.73 2.04 -1.22
N ALA A 128 -2.62 2.13 -0.48
CA ALA A 128 -2.60 2.20 0.98
C ALA A 128 -3.47 3.32 1.52
N LYS A 129 -3.38 4.50 0.90
CA LYS A 129 -4.21 5.65 1.24
C LYS A 129 -5.69 5.33 1.11
N SER A 130 -6.14 4.78 -0.03
CA SER A 130 -7.54 4.39 -0.21
C SER A 130 -8.01 3.39 0.86
N VAL A 131 -7.20 2.37 1.14
CA VAL A 131 -7.55 1.36 2.15
C VAL A 131 -7.62 1.98 3.55
N ILE A 132 -6.61 2.74 3.98
CA ILE A 132 -6.56 3.35 5.31
C ILE A 132 -7.70 4.35 5.50
N TYR A 133 -7.99 5.16 4.49
CA TYR A 133 -9.04 6.18 4.56
C TYR A 133 -10.42 5.54 4.77
N SER A 134 -10.67 4.38 4.16
CA SER A 134 -11.95 3.68 4.28
C SER A 134 -12.05 2.73 5.47
N ASP A 135 -10.96 2.03 5.81
CA ASP A 135 -11.05 0.85 6.71
C ASP A 135 -10.48 1.08 8.12
N TYR A 136 -9.59 2.06 8.32
CA TYR A 136 -9.04 2.34 9.66
C TYR A 136 -9.97 3.25 10.48
N PRO A 137 -10.23 2.99 11.78
CA PRO A 137 -9.72 1.89 12.58
C PRO A 137 -10.59 0.63 12.56
N ASP A 138 -11.87 0.73 12.22
CA ASP A 138 -12.86 -0.30 12.55
C ASP A 138 -12.65 -1.63 11.82
N LYS A 139 -12.33 -1.58 10.52
CA LYS A 139 -12.09 -2.77 9.68
C LYS A 139 -10.62 -3.17 9.61
N TRP A 140 -9.72 -2.34 10.14
CA TRP A 140 -8.29 -2.61 10.19
C TRP A 140 -7.66 -2.25 11.55
N PRO A 141 -8.14 -2.86 12.65
CA PRO A 141 -7.62 -2.55 14.00
C PRO A 141 -6.14 -2.91 14.16
N GLU A 142 -5.69 -3.96 13.46
CA GLU A 142 -4.29 -4.43 13.49
C GLU A 142 -3.27 -3.46 12.85
N LEU A 143 -3.73 -2.40 12.17
CA LEU A 143 -2.85 -1.43 11.54
C LEU A 143 -1.95 -0.73 12.58
N LEU A 144 -2.53 -0.24 13.68
CA LEU A 144 -1.77 0.49 14.70
C LEU A 144 -0.72 -0.39 15.41
N PRO A 145 -1.06 -1.59 15.92
CA PRO A 145 -0.05 -2.52 16.44
C PRO A 145 1.08 -2.82 15.44
N THR A 146 0.75 -2.99 14.16
CA THR A 146 1.73 -3.23 13.11
C THR A 146 2.65 -2.04 12.89
N ILE A 147 2.13 -0.81 12.91
CA ILE A 147 2.92 0.42 12.83
C ILE A 147 3.88 0.52 14.02
N VAL A 148 3.40 0.33 15.25
CA VAL A 148 4.22 0.42 16.48
C VAL A 148 5.36 -0.60 16.45
N SER A 149 5.06 -1.83 16.05
CA SER A 149 6.06 -2.89 15.87
C SER A 149 7.08 -2.53 14.78
N GLY A 150 6.62 -2.01 13.64
CA GLY A 150 7.49 -1.58 12.54
C GLY A 150 8.46 -0.45 12.92
N LEU A 151 7.99 0.55 13.67
CA LEU A 151 8.82 1.66 14.18
C LEU A 151 9.91 1.18 15.14
N SER A 152 9.64 0.13 15.91
CA SER A 152 10.56 -0.40 16.93
C SER A 152 11.44 -1.54 16.42
N SER A 153 11.39 -1.84 15.12
CA SER A 153 11.99 -3.06 14.55
C SER A 153 13.51 -3.02 14.38
N GLY A 154 14.13 -1.84 14.36
CA GLY A 154 15.54 -1.65 14.01
C GLY A 154 15.87 -1.87 12.53
N ASP A 155 14.87 -2.23 11.71
CA ASP A 155 15.01 -2.42 10.26
C ASP A 155 14.53 -1.16 9.53
N TRP A 156 15.44 -0.53 8.77
CA TRP A 156 15.15 0.71 8.04
C TRP A 156 13.97 0.59 7.05
N ALA A 157 13.82 -0.55 6.38
CA ALA A 157 12.72 -0.75 5.45
C ALA A 157 11.38 -0.81 6.19
N ARG A 158 11.35 -1.50 7.35
CA ARG A 158 10.18 -1.59 8.23
C ARG A 158 9.82 -0.26 8.86
N ILE A 159 10.81 0.47 9.37
CA ILE A 159 10.62 1.81 9.92
C ILE A 159 10.03 2.73 8.85
N ARG A 160 10.58 2.73 7.64
CA ARG A 160 10.09 3.55 6.52
C ARG A 160 8.65 3.22 6.15
N ALA A 161 8.29 1.95 6.04
CA ALA A 161 6.91 1.55 5.73
C ALA A 161 5.93 1.91 6.86
N ALA A 162 6.34 1.74 8.12
CA ALA A 162 5.55 2.15 9.28
C ALA A 162 5.34 3.67 9.31
N LEU A 163 6.38 4.47 9.05
CA LEU A 163 6.27 5.94 8.93
C LEU A 163 5.36 6.36 7.77
N GLN A 164 5.40 5.66 6.64
CA GLN A 164 4.49 5.92 5.52
C GLN A 164 3.03 5.68 5.91
N ALA A 165 2.72 4.54 6.54
CA ALA A 165 1.37 4.22 7.01
C ALA A 165 0.90 5.19 8.09
N LEU A 166 1.77 5.51 9.06
CA LEU A 166 1.50 6.46 10.14
C LEU A 166 1.16 7.85 9.60
N ARG A 167 1.91 8.33 8.60
CA ARG A 167 1.62 9.59 7.92
C ARG A 167 0.25 9.57 7.22
N LEU A 168 -0.13 8.45 6.60
CA LEU A 168 -1.44 8.33 5.96
C LEU A 168 -2.57 8.35 7.00
N VAL A 169 -2.38 7.71 8.16
CA VAL A 169 -3.32 7.80 9.28
C VAL A 169 -3.47 9.24 9.76
N ALA A 170 -2.39 9.96 10.03
CA ALA A 170 -2.48 11.37 10.43
C ALA A 170 -3.19 12.24 9.38
N ARG A 171 -2.84 12.06 8.10
CA ARG A 171 -3.45 12.81 7.00
C ARG A 171 -4.93 12.49 6.80
N LYS A 172 -5.41 11.30 7.19
CA LYS A 172 -6.83 10.98 7.17
C LYS A 172 -7.61 11.96 8.04
N TYR A 173 -7.10 12.30 9.21
CA TYR A 173 -7.81 13.08 10.23
C TYR A 173 -7.46 14.58 10.26
N GLU A 174 -6.58 15.06 9.37
CA GLU A 174 -6.04 16.44 9.34
C GLU A 174 -7.13 17.54 9.28
N PHE A 175 -8.30 17.24 8.70
CA PHE A 175 -9.42 18.19 8.55
C PHE A 175 -10.73 17.68 9.18
N HIS A 176 -10.63 16.77 10.15
CA HIS A 176 -11.79 16.22 10.85
C HIS A 176 -12.10 17.00 12.14
N THR A 177 -13.32 16.81 12.67
CA THR A 177 -13.70 17.39 13.97
C THR A 177 -12.96 16.69 15.12
N GLU A 178 -12.93 17.31 16.29
CA GLU A 178 -12.26 16.75 17.48
C GLU A 178 -12.80 15.38 17.87
N ASP A 179 -14.12 15.17 17.76
CA ASP A 179 -14.76 13.88 18.06
C ASP A 179 -14.33 12.77 17.09
N ASP A 180 -14.12 13.12 15.82
CA ASP A 180 -13.66 12.19 14.78
C ASP A 180 -12.15 11.87 14.88
N LYS A 181 -11.38 12.69 15.62
CA LYS A 181 -9.92 12.54 15.80
C LYS A 181 -9.53 11.55 16.89
N VAL A 182 -10.47 10.97 17.63
CA VAL A 182 -10.17 9.98 18.69
C VAL A 182 -9.20 8.86 18.24
N PRO A 183 -9.36 8.25 17.04
CA PRO A 183 -8.40 7.26 16.54
C PRO A 183 -7.00 7.84 16.30
N LEU A 184 -6.90 9.11 15.88
CA LEU A 184 -5.62 9.80 15.73
C LEU A 184 -4.96 10.01 17.09
N TYR A 185 -5.68 10.43 18.13
CA TYR A 185 -5.13 10.62 19.47
C TYR A 185 -4.55 9.34 20.05
N SER A 186 -5.26 8.21 19.90
CA SER A 186 -4.74 6.89 20.27
C SER A 186 -3.45 6.54 19.51
N THR A 187 -3.45 6.81 18.20
CA THR A 187 -2.26 6.62 17.34
C THR A 187 -1.08 7.46 17.80
N MET A 188 -1.30 8.74 18.12
CA MET A 188 -0.27 9.67 18.60
C MET A 188 0.30 9.20 19.94
N ALA A 189 -0.56 8.88 20.91
CA ALA A 189 -0.14 8.39 22.21
C ALA A 189 0.75 7.14 22.11
N ALA A 190 0.43 6.22 21.19
CA ALA A 190 1.19 4.99 20.97
C ALA A 190 2.51 5.19 20.19
N THR A 191 2.62 6.22 19.35
CA THR A 191 3.74 6.34 18.39
C THR A 191 4.66 7.53 18.61
N PHE A 192 4.18 8.64 19.19
CA PHE A 192 4.96 9.88 19.35
C PHE A 192 6.29 9.69 20.07
N PRO A 193 6.37 8.98 21.22
CA PRO A 193 7.64 8.80 21.92
C PRO A 193 8.69 8.11 21.04
N THR A 194 8.29 7.05 20.34
CA THR A 194 9.16 6.28 19.44
C THR A 194 9.56 7.09 18.21
N VAL A 195 8.63 7.80 17.59
CA VAL A 195 8.90 8.64 16.42
C VAL A 195 9.84 9.81 16.77
N LEU A 196 9.68 10.42 17.95
CA LEU A 196 10.57 11.46 18.43
C LEU A 196 11.99 10.93 18.68
N ALA A 197 12.11 9.74 19.28
CA ALA A 197 13.41 9.10 19.47
C ALA A 197 14.10 8.78 18.13
N LEU A 198 13.34 8.23 17.17
CA LEU A 198 13.81 7.98 15.80
C LEU A 198 14.26 9.28 15.11
N PHE A 199 13.50 10.36 15.26
CA PHE A 199 13.84 11.66 14.66
C PHE A 199 15.20 12.16 15.16
N LYS A 200 15.44 12.11 16.48
CA LYS A 200 16.71 12.51 17.09
C LYS A 200 17.87 11.64 16.59
N ALA A 201 17.69 10.32 16.60
CA ALA A 201 18.70 9.39 16.10
C ALA A 201 19.04 9.60 14.62
N LEU A 202 18.03 9.85 13.78
CA LEU A 202 18.22 10.13 12.35
C LEU A 202 18.91 11.48 12.10
N LEU A 203 18.69 12.49 12.94
CA LEU A 203 19.39 13.78 12.87
C LEU A 203 20.87 13.65 13.23
N GLU A 204 21.21 12.81 14.22
CA GLU A 204 22.60 12.53 14.56
C GLU A 204 23.32 11.72 13.47
N LEU A 205 22.58 10.82 12.82
CA LEU A 205 23.07 10.04 11.67
C LEU A 205 23.02 10.83 10.35
N ALA A 206 22.64 12.12 10.38
CA ALA A 206 22.41 12.92 9.19
C ALA A 206 23.67 12.97 8.31
N SER A 207 23.66 12.11 7.31
CA SER A 207 24.61 12.02 6.21
C SER A 207 23.90 12.50 4.94
N ALA A 208 24.62 12.58 3.82
CA ALA A 208 24.01 12.89 2.52
C ALA A 208 23.12 11.74 1.96
N ASP A 209 22.68 10.79 2.80
CA ASP A 209 21.84 9.67 2.41
C ASP A 209 20.39 10.11 2.17
N VAL A 210 19.91 9.88 0.95
CA VAL A 210 18.56 10.19 0.50
C VAL A 210 17.50 9.44 1.31
N ALA A 211 17.76 8.19 1.73
CA ALA A 211 16.81 7.39 2.49
C ALA A 211 16.57 7.96 3.90
N ILE A 212 17.63 8.46 4.55
CA ILE A 212 17.54 9.15 5.85
C ILE A 212 16.73 10.43 5.70
N ALA A 213 17.03 11.24 4.68
CA ALA A 213 16.30 12.47 4.39
C ALA A 213 14.81 12.21 4.10
N GLU A 214 14.47 11.14 3.39
CA GLU A 214 13.09 10.73 3.15
C GLU A 214 12.35 10.37 4.46
N MET A 215 13.00 9.65 5.37
CA MET A 215 12.41 9.30 6.67
C MET A 215 12.22 10.53 7.55
N LEU A 216 13.23 11.41 7.65
CA LEU A 216 13.12 12.68 8.36
C LEU A 216 11.96 13.52 7.83
N LYS A 217 11.84 13.64 6.49
CA LYS A 217 10.72 14.32 5.84
C LYS A 217 9.37 13.69 6.16
N LEU A 218 9.27 12.37 6.21
CA LEU A 218 8.03 11.68 6.59
C LEU A 218 7.65 12.00 8.04
N ILE A 219 8.62 11.98 8.95
CA ILE A 219 8.42 12.31 10.37
C ILE A 219 7.94 13.76 10.53
N CYS A 220 8.62 14.73 9.90
CA CYS A 220 8.20 16.13 9.97
C CYS A 220 6.77 16.33 9.44
N LYS A 221 6.41 15.67 8.33
CA LYS A 221 5.06 15.73 7.77
C LYS A 221 4.03 15.07 8.69
N PHE A 222 4.38 13.97 9.34
CA PHE A 222 3.53 13.32 10.31
C PHE A 222 3.25 14.26 11.50
N PHE A 223 4.29 14.84 12.11
CA PHE A 223 4.11 15.81 13.19
C PHE A 223 3.27 17.00 12.75
N TRP A 224 3.50 17.56 11.56
CA TRP A 224 2.69 18.65 11.03
C TRP A 224 1.20 18.27 10.95
N SER A 225 0.87 17.15 10.30
CA SER A 225 -0.54 16.73 10.14
C SER A 225 -1.18 16.27 11.45
N ALA A 226 -0.40 15.79 12.42
CA ALA A 226 -0.89 15.39 13.74
C ALA A 226 -1.04 16.57 14.72
N SER A 227 -0.30 17.67 14.50
CA SER A 227 -0.37 18.89 15.31
C SER A 227 -1.27 19.97 14.72
N PHE A 228 -1.88 19.73 13.55
CA PHE A 228 -2.93 20.58 13.01
C PHE A 228 -4.20 20.40 13.87
N LEU A 229 -4.20 21.12 14.99
CA LEU A 229 -5.30 21.32 15.94
C LEU A 229 -6.00 22.63 15.59
#